data_AF-A0A060XBU3-F1
#
_entry.id   AF-A0A060XBU3-F1
#
_cell.length_a   1.000
_cell.length_b   1.000
_cell.length_c   1.000
_cell.angle_alpha   90.00
_cell.angle_beta   90.00
_cell.angle_gamma   90.00
#
_symmetry.space_group_name_H-M   'P 1'
#
loop_
_entity.id
_entity.type
_entity.pdbx_description
1 polymer ?
#
loop_
_entity_poly.entity_id
_entity_poly.type
_entity_poly.pdbx_seq_one_letter_code
_entity_poly.pdbx_strand_id
1 'polypeptide(L)'
;MEDLRKLGVILHGAVSIPISSDASPFILPSYTEAVLTSLQEAVLTALDVLQKAICVGPESLQVMYPAIFEQLLLFVEFSCKPPQYGKLETKHVANAKYNQAEWVALNYVPFAERSLEVVVDQYQKTACHKAVINEKVLQNIIKTLRMPLGLKYACPSESTWKLAVSSLLKVLSIGLPVARQHASSGMFETMWPELANAFEDFLFTKSTPPDNVSIQEFQKNEAIDVEVVQLISTEILPFANFIPKDFVGQIMTMLNKGSIHSQSSSFTEAEIDVRMREEFSKVCFETLLQFSFSNKVSTPQEGYISRMALSVLLKRSQDVLRRYVDDERLSGRCPLPRQQVTEIIFVLKAISTLMDSLKKTQPENVDGTTWAQVIALYPTLVECITCSSSEVSSALKEALGPFKDFMQPPVSRVQNGES
;
A
#
# COMPACT_ATOMS: atom_id res chain seq x y z
N MET A 1 -29.65 -13.84 -13.68
CA MET A 1 -28.65 -14.07 -12.61
C MET A 1 -28.24 -15.54 -12.52
N GLU A 2 -29.16 -16.47 -12.25
CA GLU A 2 -28.81 -17.90 -12.09
C GLU A 2 -28.17 -18.53 -13.33
N ASP A 3 -28.72 -18.28 -14.53
CA ASP A 3 -28.17 -18.83 -15.77
C ASP A 3 -26.77 -18.31 -16.10
N LEU A 4 -26.50 -17.03 -15.76
CA LEU A 4 -25.15 -16.46 -15.92
C LEU A 4 -24.15 -17.09 -14.95
N ARG A 5 -24.56 -17.42 -13.73
CA ARG A 5 -23.72 -18.18 -12.79
C ARG A 5 -23.45 -19.60 -13.31
N LYS A 6 -24.46 -20.28 -13.86
CA LYS A 6 -24.30 -21.60 -14.48
C LYS A 6 -23.33 -21.54 -15.67
N LEU A 7 -23.47 -20.54 -16.53
CA LEU A 7 -22.51 -20.29 -17.61
C LEU A 7 -21.11 -20.05 -17.04
N GLY A 8 -20.98 -19.25 -15.99
CA GLY A 8 -19.72 -19.01 -15.30
C GLY A 8 -19.00 -20.28 -14.85
N VAL A 9 -19.74 -21.23 -14.26
CA VAL A 9 -19.21 -22.55 -13.88
C VAL A 9 -18.66 -23.31 -15.10
N ILE A 10 -19.36 -23.27 -16.23
CA ILE A 10 -18.93 -23.92 -17.48
C ILE A 10 -17.66 -23.25 -18.01
N LEU A 11 -17.64 -21.92 -18.07
CA LEU A 11 -16.49 -21.15 -18.56
C LEU A 11 -15.26 -21.39 -17.69
N HIS A 12 -15.42 -21.37 -16.37
CA HIS A 12 -14.36 -21.69 -15.41
C HIS A 12 -13.85 -23.11 -15.58
N GLY A 13 -14.74 -24.09 -15.70
CA GLY A 13 -14.37 -25.48 -15.98
C GLY A 13 -13.54 -25.59 -17.26
N ALA A 14 -13.99 -24.96 -18.34
CA ALA A 14 -13.33 -25.02 -19.65
C ALA A 14 -11.88 -24.52 -19.60
N VAL A 15 -11.62 -23.40 -18.92
CA VAL A 15 -10.26 -22.84 -18.81
C VAL A 15 -9.41 -23.49 -17.72
N SER A 16 -9.97 -24.42 -16.92
CA SER A 16 -9.24 -25.13 -15.86
C SER A 16 -8.67 -26.48 -16.31
N ILE A 17 -9.05 -26.96 -17.50
CA ILE A 17 -8.66 -28.29 -17.99
C ILE A 17 -7.22 -28.22 -18.52
N PRO A 18 -6.28 -29.04 -18.00
CA PRO A 18 -4.95 -29.13 -18.56
C PRO A 18 -4.98 -29.79 -19.94
N ILE A 19 -3.95 -29.54 -20.74
CA ILE A 19 -3.84 -30.12 -22.08
C ILE A 19 -2.92 -31.34 -22.05
N SER A 20 -3.20 -32.33 -22.89
CA SER A 20 -2.29 -33.46 -23.08
C SER A 20 -0.96 -32.96 -23.67
N SER A 21 0.14 -33.59 -23.24
CA SER A 21 1.48 -33.34 -23.81
C SER A 21 1.54 -33.46 -25.32
N ASP A 22 0.74 -34.36 -25.91
CA ASP A 22 0.74 -34.61 -27.36
C ASP A 22 0.07 -33.49 -28.14
N ALA A 23 -0.92 -32.83 -27.51
CA ALA A 23 -1.64 -31.71 -28.09
C ALA A 23 -0.96 -30.35 -27.81
N SER A 24 -0.07 -30.29 -26.80
CA SER A 24 0.55 -29.03 -26.36
C SER A 24 1.28 -28.24 -27.46
N PRO A 25 2.02 -28.86 -28.41
CA PRO A 25 2.71 -28.10 -29.46
C PRO A 25 1.76 -27.39 -30.43
N PHE A 26 0.51 -27.87 -30.57
CA PHE A 26 -0.48 -27.27 -31.47
C PHE A 26 -1.27 -26.15 -30.79
N ILE A 27 -1.52 -26.29 -29.48
CA ILE A 27 -2.29 -25.33 -28.68
C ILE A 27 -1.40 -24.20 -28.13
N LEU A 28 -0.14 -24.52 -27.82
CA LEU A 28 0.90 -23.60 -27.33
C LEU A 28 2.12 -23.67 -28.26
N PRO A 29 2.01 -23.14 -29.49
CA PRO A 29 3.05 -23.30 -30.52
C PRO A 29 4.35 -22.56 -30.18
N SER A 30 4.27 -21.47 -29.41
CA SER A 30 5.43 -20.74 -28.90
C SER A 30 5.60 -21.04 -27.40
N TYR A 31 6.64 -21.79 -27.07
CA TYR A 31 7.01 -22.09 -25.68
C TYR A 31 7.59 -20.87 -24.94
N THR A 32 7.84 -19.77 -25.66
CA THR A 32 8.55 -18.57 -25.18
C THR A 32 7.66 -17.35 -25.11
N GLU A 33 6.52 -17.31 -25.81
CA GLU A 33 5.60 -16.19 -25.77
C GLU A 33 4.41 -16.49 -24.87
N ALA A 34 4.15 -15.58 -23.94
CA ALA A 34 3.05 -15.60 -22.99
C ALA A 34 1.69 -15.32 -23.68
N VAL A 35 1.30 -16.15 -24.65
CA VAL A 35 0.09 -15.95 -25.47
C VAL A 35 -1.07 -16.76 -24.89
N LEU A 36 -2.27 -16.18 -24.95
CA LEU A 36 -3.50 -16.86 -24.59
C LEU A 36 -3.82 -17.98 -25.58
N THR A 37 -4.40 -19.06 -25.11
CA THR A 37 -4.99 -20.06 -26.00
C THR A 37 -6.25 -19.50 -26.66
N SER A 38 -6.61 -20.00 -27.84
CA SER A 38 -7.86 -19.61 -28.52
C SER A 38 -9.11 -19.84 -27.65
N LEU A 39 -9.08 -20.85 -26.76
CA LEU A 39 -10.17 -21.08 -25.81
C LEU A 39 -10.23 -19.97 -24.76
N GLN A 40 -9.10 -19.58 -24.18
CA GLN A 40 -9.02 -18.47 -23.22
C GLN A 40 -9.49 -17.15 -23.85
N GLU A 41 -9.08 -16.87 -25.09
CA GLU A 41 -9.55 -15.70 -25.85
C GLU A 41 -11.07 -15.74 -26.08
N ALA A 42 -11.60 -16.90 -26.49
CA ALA A 42 -13.03 -17.07 -26.72
C ALA A 42 -13.85 -16.88 -25.43
N VAL A 43 -13.35 -17.35 -24.29
CA VAL A 43 -14.00 -17.16 -22.99
C VAL A 43 -14.04 -15.67 -22.59
N LEU A 44 -12.94 -14.94 -22.74
CA LEU A 44 -12.93 -13.49 -22.48
C LEU A 44 -13.83 -12.73 -23.46
N THR A 45 -13.83 -13.11 -24.74
CA THR A 45 -14.71 -12.53 -25.77
C THR A 45 -16.18 -12.76 -25.42
N ALA A 46 -16.55 -13.96 -24.94
CA ALA A 46 -17.91 -14.25 -24.52
C ALA A 46 -18.37 -13.36 -23.35
N LEU A 47 -17.49 -13.15 -22.36
CA LEU A 47 -17.79 -12.24 -21.24
C LEU A 47 -17.89 -10.78 -21.70
N ASP A 48 -17.04 -10.32 -22.61
CA ASP A 48 -17.11 -8.97 -23.19
C ASP A 48 -18.41 -8.75 -23.98
N VAL A 49 -18.86 -9.74 -24.76
CA VAL A 49 -20.15 -9.68 -25.48
C VAL A 49 -21.32 -9.58 -24.49
N LEU A 50 -21.31 -10.39 -23.42
CA LEU A 50 -22.34 -10.33 -22.38
C LEU A 50 -22.33 -8.98 -21.65
N GLN A 51 -21.15 -8.47 -21.31
CA GLN A 51 -20.97 -7.16 -20.68
C GLN A 51 -21.52 -6.03 -21.57
N LYS A 52 -21.23 -6.04 -22.87
CA LYS A 52 -21.77 -5.08 -23.84
C LYS A 52 -23.29 -5.14 -23.91
N ALA A 53 -23.85 -6.35 -23.94
CA ALA A 53 -25.31 -6.55 -23.93
C ALA A 53 -25.96 -6.05 -22.63
N ILE A 54 -25.34 -6.30 -21.48
CA ILE A 54 -25.78 -5.78 -20.17
C ILE A 54 -25.74 -4.25 -20.17
N CYS A 55 -24.69 -3.65 -20.72
CA CYS A 55 -24.48 -2.20 -20.73
C CYS A 55 -25.57 -1.43 -21.50
N VAL A 56 -25.96 -1.92 -22.69
CA VAL A 56 -27.02 -1.30 -23.50
C VAL A 56 -28.43 -1.75 -23.11
N GLY A 57 -28.54 -2.77 -22.25
CA GLY A 57 -29.79 -3.36 -21.81
C GLY A 57 -30.55 -2.55 -20.75
N PRO A 58 -31.80 -2.93 -20.45
CA PRO A 58 -32.58 -2.33 -19.37
C PRO A 58 -31.96 -2.61 -17.99
N GLU A 59 -32.42 -1.88 -16.96
CA GLU A 59 -31.94 -2.02 -15.57
C GLU A 59 -32.03 -3.47 -15.05
N SER A 60 -33.04 -4.24 -15.50
CA SER A 60 -33.21 -5.66 -15.18
C SER A 60 -32.09 -6.57 -15.71
N LEU A 61 -31.34 -6.14 -16.73
CA LEU A 61 -30.12 -6.82 -17.17
C LEU A 61 -28.89 -6.27 -16.43
N GLN A 62 -28.86 -4.97 -16.13
CA GLN A 62 -27.74 -4.31 -15.44
C GLN A 62 -27.51 -4.81 -14.00
N VAL A 63 -28.52 -5.41 -13.37
CA VAL A 63 -28.33 -6.16 -12.10
C VAL A 63 -27.34 -7.32 -12.23
N MET A 64 -26.96 -7.74 -13.44
CA MET A 64 -26.02 -8.83 -13.70
C MET A 64 -24.55 -8.40 -13.76
N TYR A 65 -24.23 -7.10 -13.69
CA TYR A 65 -22.82 -6.65 -13.63
C TYR A 65 -22.00 -7.40 -12.57
N PRO A 66 -22.48 -7.59 -11.32
CA PRO A 66 -21.69 -8.25 -10.29
C PRO A 66 -21.31 -9.69 -10.63
N ALA A 67 -22.16 -10.43 -11.35
CA ALA A 67 -21.87 -11.79 -11.77
C ALA A 67 -20.74 -11.86 -12.82
N ILE A 68 -20.63 -10.86 -13.70
CA ILE A 68 -19.50 -10.74 -14.63
C ILE A 68 -18.20 -10.46 -13.86
N PHE A 69 -18.24 -9.56 -12.87
CA PHE A 69 -17.09 -9.31 -11.99
C PHE A 69 -16.69 -10.55 -11.20
N GLU A 70 -17.64 -11.26 -10.59
CA GLU A 70 -17.38 -12.50 -9.86
C GLU A 70 -16.64 -13.51 -10.75
N GLN A 71 -17.11 -13.69 -12.00
CA GLN A 71 -16.46 -14.61 -12.94
C GLN A 71 -15.05 -14.18 -13.34
N LEU A 72 -14.86 -12.90 -13.66
CA LEU A 72 -13.54 -12.38 -14.03
C LEU A 72 -12.56 -12.44 -12.87
N LEU A 73 -12.99 -12.12 -11.64
CA LEU A 73 -12.14 -12.18 -10.45
C LEU A 73 -11.66 -13.59 -10.14
N LEU A 74 -12.50 -14.62 -10.37
CA LEU A 74 -12.05 -16.02 -10.30
C LEU A 74 -10.92 -16.32 -11.29
N PHE A 75 -10.96 -15.74 -12.49
CA PHE A 75 -9.87 -15.88 -13.45
C PHE A 75 -8.61 -15.12 -13.03
N VAL A 76 -8.73 -13.96 -12.38
CA VAL A 76 -7.59 -13.22 -11.83
C VAL A 76 -6.82 -14.06 -10.79
N GLU A 77 -7.52 -14.87 -9.99
CA GLU A 77 -6.88 -15.75 -9.00
C GLU A 77 -5.92 -16.77 -9.64
N PHE A 78 -6.12 -17.15 -10.91
CA PHE A 78 -5.27 -18.13 -11.60
C PHE A 78 -3.79 -17.70 -11.70
N SER A 79 -3.51 -16.41 -11.59
CA SER A 79 -2.14 -15.87 -11.58
C SER A 79 -1.30 -16.37 -10.40
N CYS A 80 -1.92 -16.61 -9.25
CA CYS A 80 -1.24 -17.07 -8.03
C CYS A 80 -1.76 -18.41 -7.51
N LYS A 81 -2.98 -18.80 -7.93
CA LYS A 81 -3.66 -20.04 -7.59
C LYS A 81 -4.15 -20.72 -8.86
N PRO A 82 -3.26 -21.40 -9.62
CA PRO A 82 -3.69 -22.12 -10.81
C PRO A 82 -4.76 -23.15 -10.43
N PRO A 83 -5.79 -23.33 -11.27
CA PRO A 83 -6.89 -24.25 -10.97
C PRO A 83 -6.40 -25.70 -10.97
N GLN A 84 -7.03 -26.53 -10.14
CA GLN A 84 -6.78 -27.96 -10.09
C GLN A 84 -7.88 -28.72 -10.86
N TYR A 85 -7.48 -29.71 -11.64
CA TYR A 85 -8.41 -30.61 -12.33
C TYR A 85 -8.34 -32.02 -11.73
N GLY A 86 -9.28 -32.33 -10.83
CA GLY A 86 -9.32 -33.61 -10.14
C GLY A 86 -8.04 -33.87 -9.33
N LYS A 87 -7.41 -35.03 -9.54
CA LYS A 87 -6.12 -35.41 -8.92
C LYS A 87 -4.95 -35.37 -9.92
N LEU A 88 -5.12 -34.73 -11.08
CA LEU A 88 -4.09 -34.71 -12.11
C LEU A 88 -2.91 -33.82 -11.69
N GLU A 89 -1.70 -34.37 -11.73
CA GLU A 89 -0.48 -33.57 -11.59
C GLU A 89 -0.15 -32.92 -12.93
N THR A 90 -0.10 -31.58 -12.95
CA THR A 90 0.23 -30.81 -14.15
C THR A 90 1.62 -30.20 -14.02
N LYS A 91 2.44 -30.26 -15.07
CA LYS A 91 3.72 -29.55 -15.12
C LYS A 91 3.65 -28.33 -16.03
N HIS A 92 4.49 -27.34 -15.74
CA HIS A 92 4.67 -26.20 -16.63
C HIS A 92 5.22 -26.67 -17.99
N VAL A 93 4.76 -26.04 -19.07
CA VAL A 93 5.07 -26.42 -20.46
C VAL A 93 6.59 -26.57 -20.70
N ALA A 94 7.39 -25.68 -20.13
CA ALA A 94 8.85 -25.69 -20.24
C ALA A 94 9.51 -26.97 -19.64
N ASN A 95 8.90 -27.55 -18.60
CA ASN A 95 9.43 -28.72 -17.89
C ASN A 95 8.82 -30.04 -18.39
N ALA A 96 7.77 -29.97 -19.22
CA ALA A 96 7.08 -31.14 -19.78
C ALA A 96 7.86 -31.82 -20.92
N LYS A 97 8.82 -31.13 -21.57
CA LYS A 97 9.66 -31.72 -22.61
C LYS A 97 10.71 -32.73 -22.08
N TYR A 98 11.10 -32.63 -20.81
CA TYR A 98 12.17 -33.44 -20.22
C TYR A 98 11.67 -34.60 -19.36
N ASN A 99 10.42 -34.55 -18.92
CA ASN A 99 9.79 -35.58 -18.11
C ASN A 99 8.52 -36.05 -18.82
N GLN A 100 8.23 -37.36 -18.79
CA GLN A 100 7.01 -38.00 -19.31
C GLN A 100 5.75 -37.53 -18.56
N ALA A 101 5.45 -36.23 -18.56
CA ALA A 101 4.23 -35.68 -18.00
C ALA A 101 3.11 -35.82 -19.03
N GLU A 102 2.06 -36.56 -18.67
CA GLU A 102 0.89 -36.75 -19.54
C GLU A 102 0.09 -35.44 -19.72
N TRP A 103 0.17 -34.52 -18.73
CA TRP A 103 -0.63 -33.31 -18.66
C TRP A 103 0.21 -32.04 -18.45
N VAL A 104 -0.11 -31.01 -19.22
CA VAL A 104 0.56 -29.72 -19.26
C VAL A 104 -0.39 -28.62 -18.79
N ALA A 105 0.10 -27.78 -17.87
CA ALA A 105 -0.63 -26.61 -17.39
C ALA A 105 -0.73 -25.54 -18.50
N LEU A 106 -1.89 -24.87 -18.57
CA LEU A 106 -2.11 -23.73 -19.48
C LEU A 106 -1.36 -22.47 -19.03
N ASN A 107 -1.28 -21.49 -19.93
CA ASN A 107 -0.79 -20.14 -19.65
C ASN A 107 -1.78 -19.39 -18.73
N TYR A 108 -1.78 -19.72 -17.44
CA TYR A 108 -2.69 -19.16 -16.45
C TYR A 108 -2.36 -17.71 -16.06
N VAL A 109 -1.07 -17.36 -15.98
CA VAL A 109 -0.64 -16.00 -15.64
C VAL A 109 -1.13 -14.97 -16.68
N PRO A 110 -0.88 -15.12 -17.99
CA PRO A 110 -1.32 -14.12 -18.97
C PRO A 110 -2.84 -14.00 -19.05
N PHE A 111 -3.55 -15.13 -18.85
CA PHE A 111 -5.02 -15.15 -18.81
C PHE A 111 -5.58 -14.39 -17.61
N ALA A 112 -5.00 -14.60 -16.43
CA ALA A 112 -5.37 -13.89 -15.23
C ALA A 112 -5.09 -12.38 -15.34
N GLU A 113 -3.92 -12.02 -15.88
CA GLU A 113 -3.53 -10.62 -16.12
C GLU A 113 -4.48 -9.94 -17.10
N ARG A 114 -4.82 -10.60 -18.22
CA ARG A 114 -5.80 -10.08 -19.17
C ARG A 114 -7.20 -9.95 -18.56
N SER A 115 -7.60 -10.90 -17.72
CA SER A 115 -8.87 -10.83 -16.99
C SER A 115 -8.92 -9.63 -16.06
N LEU A 116 -7.81 -9.31 -15.38
CA LEU A 116 -7.70 -8.15 -14.51
C LEU A 116 -7.83 -6.83 -15.30
N GLU A 117 -7.23 -6.74 -16.49
CA GLU A 117 -7.40 -5.56 -17.34
C GLU A 117 -8.87 -5.31 -17.71
N VAL A 118 -9.62 -6.38 -18.02
CA VAL A 118 -11.07 -6.30 -18.29
C VAL A 118 -11.84 -5.87 -17.04
N VAL A 119 -11.49 -6.39 -15.86
CA VAL A 119 -12.09 -5.96 -14.58
C VAL A 119 -11.90 -4.46 -14.36
N VAL A 120 -10.69 -3.94 -14.58
CA VAL A 120 -10.40 -2.51 -14.40
C VAL A 120 -11.22 -1.68 -15.37
N ASP A 121 -11.16 -1.96 -16.68
CA ASP A 121 -11.91 -1.23 -17.71
C ASP A 121 -13.42 -1.21 -17.43
N GLN A 122 -13.97 -2.35 -16.99
CA GLN A 122 -15.39 -2.45 -16.67
C GLN A 122 -15.75 -1.70 -15.38
N TYR A 123 -14.91 -1.76 -14.34
CA TYR A 123 -15.15 -1.03 -13.10
C TYR A 123 -15.12 0.48 -13.35
N GLN A 124 -14.19 0.98 -14.17
CA GLN A 124 -14.12 2.41 -14.52
C GLN A 124 -15.44 2.93 -15.12
N LYS A 125 -16.14 2.10 -15.90
CA LYS A 125 -17.41 2.45 -16.56
C LYS A 125 -18.63 2.31 -15.63
N THR A 126 -18.53 1.50 -14.58
CA THR A 126 -19.71 1.06 -13.80
C THR A 126 -19.61 1.31 -12.29
N ALA A 127 -18.54 1.92 -11.79
CA ALA A 127 -18.29 2.14 -10.36
C ALA A 127 -19.45 2.82 -9.61
N CYS A 128 -20.16 3.75 -10.25
CA CYS A 128 -21.30 4.45 -9.64
C CYS A 128 -22.64 3.70 -9.76
N HIS A 129 -22.67 2.53 -10.42
CA HIS A 129 -23.90 1.79 -10.67
C HIS A 129 -24.40 1.11 -9.39
N LYS A 130 -25.70 1.20 -9.10
CA LYS A 130 -26.31 0.69 -7.86
C LYS A 130 -26.00 -0.79 -7.61
N ALA A 131 -26.12 -1.64 -8.63
CA ALA A 131 -25.83 -3.07 -8.50
C ALA A 131 -24.35 -3.34 -8.14
N VAL A 132 -23.42 -2.55 -8.67
CA VAL A 132 -21.97 -2.68 -8.43
C VAL A 132 -21.63 -2.27 -7.00
N ILE A 133 -22.27 -1.21 -6.50
CA ILE A 133 -22.12 -0.73 -5.12
C ILE A 133 -22.75 -1.74 -4.14
N ASN A 134 -23.99 -2.18 -4.41
CA ASN A 134 -24.75 -3.06 -3.52
C ASN A 134 -24.08 -4.42 -3.32
N GLU A 135 -23.50 -4.99 -4.39
CA GLU A 135 -22.78 -6.27 -4.35
C GLU A 135 -21.29 -6.10 -3.99
N LYS A 136 -20.88 -4.94 -3.49
CA LYS A 136 -19.53 -4.68 -2.95
C LYS A 136 -18.41 -5.03 -3.92
N VAL A 137 -18.61 -4.79 -5.22
CA VAL A 137 -17.64 -5.15 -6.27
C VAL A 137 -16.25 -4.57 -5.99
N LEU A 138 -16.15 -3.32 -5.53
CA LEU A 138 -14.88 -2.70 -5.16
C LEU A 138 -14.12 -3.51 -4.09
N GLN A 139 -14.83 -3.95 -3.04
CA GLN A 139 -14.23 -4.78 -2.00
C GLN A 139 -13.74 -6.11 -2.55
N ASN A 140 -14.53 -6.74 -3.43
CA ASN A 140 -14.15 -8.03 -4.05
C ASN A 140 -12.91 -7.88 -4.94
N ILE A 141 -12.79 -6.78 -5.68
CA ILE A 141 -11.57 -6.45 -6.44
C ILE A 141 -10.37 -6.33 -5.49
N ILE A 142 -10.47 -5.50 -4.45
CA ILE A 142 -9.39 -5.29 -3.46
C ILE A 142 -8.98 -6.62 -2.83
N LYS A 143 -9.95 -7.44 -2.39
CA LYS A 143 -9.71 -8.73 -1.77
C LYS A 143 -9.00 -9.71 -2.70
N THR A 144 -9.37 -9.74 -3.97
CA THR A 144 -8.72 -10.59 -5.00
C THR A 144 -7.28 -10.13 -5.23
N LEU A 145 -7.05 -8.82 -5.33
CA LEU A 145 -5.72 -8.24 -5.55
C LEU A 145 -4.79 -8.37 -4.34
N ARG A 146 -5.33 -8.52 -3.13
CA ARG A 146 -4.53 -8.72 -1.91
C ARG A 146 -3.53 -9.87 -2.03
N MET A 147 -3.87 -10.94 -2.74
CA MET A 147 -2.98 -12.10 -2.92
C MET A 147 -1.72 -11.77 -3.72
N PRO A 148 -1.79 -11.32 -4.98
CA PRO A 148 -0.60 -10.94 -5.73
C PRO A 148 0.15 -9.77 -5.09
N LEU A 149 -0.55 -8.85 -4.42
CA LEU A 149 0.07 -7.74 -3.68
C LEU A 149 0.90 -8.24 -2.49
N GLY A 150 0.37 -9.16 -1.69
CA GLY A 150 1.07 -9.73 -0.54
C GLY A 150 2.23 -10.64 -0.93
N LEU A 151 2.08 -11.39 -2.03
CA LEU A 151 3.16 -12.21 -2.58
C LEU A 151 4.29 -11.36 -3.17
N LYS A 152 3.98 -10.25 -3.85
CA LYS A 152 4.93 -9.34 -4.50
C LYS A 152 6.03 -10.10 -5.25
N TYR A 153 7.24 -10.19 -4.70
CA TYR A 153 8.38 -10.87 -5.32
C TYR A 153 8.24 -12.40 -5.40
N ALA A 154 7.32 -12.98 -4.63
CA ALA A 154 7.00 -14.41 -4.65
C ALA A 154 5.89 -14.78 -5.65
N CYS A 155 5.37 -13.83 -6.43
CA CYS A 155 4.40 -14.13 -7.48
C CYS A 155 5.01 -15.05 -8.57
N PRO A 156 4.21 -15.91 -9.22
CA PRO A 156 4.69 -16.73 -10.33
C PRO A 156 5.27 -15.92 -11.51
N SER A 157 4.84 -14.67 -11.68
CA SER A 157 5.46 -13.69 -12.57
C SER A 157 5.60 -12.33 -11.90
N GLU A 158 6.67 -11.61 -12.24
CA GLU A 158 6.90 -10.24 -11.77
C GLU A 158 5.86 -9.25 -12.32
N SER A 159 5.39 -9.47 -13.56
CA SER A 159 4.32 -8.66 -14.17
C SER A 159 3.04 -8.66 -13.34
N THR A 160 2.76 -9.76 -12.62
CA THR A 160 1.50 -9.97 -11.93
C THR A 160 1.31 -8.99 -10.78
N TRP A 161 2.30 -8.85 -9.89
CA TRP A 161 2.16 -7.92 -8.76
C TRP A 161 2.21 -6.46 -9.22
N LYS A 162 3.01 -6.15 -10.27
CA LYS A 162 3.07 -4.81 -10.88
C LYS A 162 1.73 -4.43 -11.51
N LEU A 163 1.09 -5.35 -12.22
CA LEU A 163 -0.25 -5.14 -12.77
C LEU A 163 -1.30 -5.03 -11.65
N ALA A 164 -1.19 -5.85 -10.60
CA ALA A 164 -2.12 -5.82 -9.46
C ALA A 164 -2.12 -4.46 -8.76
N VAL A 165 -0.95 -3.90 -8.44
CA VAL A 165 -0.86 -2.58 -7.80
C VAL A 165 -1.31 -1.46 -8.73
N SER A 166 -0.89 -1.46 -10.00
CA SER A 166 -1.37 -0.48 -10.99
C SER A 166 -2.90 -0.52 -11.15
N SER A 167 -3.48 -1.73 -11.16
CA SER A 167 -4.93 -1.94 -11.23
C SER A 167 -5.65 -1.46 -9.98
N LEU A 168 -5.09 -1.73 -8.79
CA LEU A 168 -5.61 -1.22 -7.53
C LEU A 168 -5.65 0.32 -7.54
N LEU A 169 -4.55 0.98 -7.91
CA LEU A 169 -4.47 2.44 -7.99
C LEU A 169 -5.53 3.02 -8.95
N LYS A 170 -5.70 2.42 -10.14
CA LYS A 170 -6.71 2.83 -11.14
C LYS A 170 -8.15 2.63 -10.65
N VAL A 171 -8.42 1.54 -9.95
CA VAL A 171 -9.76 1.24 -9.41
C VAL A 171 -10.07 2.18 -8.23
N LEU A 172 -9.10 2.47 -7.37
CA LEU A 172 -9.27 3.35 -6.22
C LEU A 172 -9.44 4.82 -6.60
N SER A 173 -8.79 5.31 -7.67
CA SER A 173 -8.96 6.70 -8.12
C SER A 173 -10.41 7.06 -8.48
N ILE A 174 -11.23 6.06 -8.80
CA ILE A 174 -12.68 6.21 -9.03
C ILE A 174 -13.50 5.70 -7.85
N GLY A 175 -13.09 4.56 -7.26
CA GLY A 175 -13.82 3.90 -6.17
C GLY A 175 -13.83 4.69 -4.86
N LEU A 176 -12.74 5.39 -4.52
CA LEU A 176 -12.66 6.20 -3.30
C LEU A 176 -13.64 7.40 -3.35
N PRO A 177 -13.71 8.21 -4.42
CA PRO A 177 -14.76 9.22 -4.57
C PRO A 177 -16.18 8.67 -4.40
N VAL A 178 -16.49 7.51 -5.01
CA VAL A 178 -17.80 6.85 -4.87
C VAL A 178 -18.05 6.43 -3.42
N ALA A 179 -17.07 5.78 -2.77
CA ALA A 179 -17.20 5.35 -1.38
C ALA A 179 -17.49 6.53 -0.43
N ARG A 180 -16.83 7.68 -0.65
CA ARG A 180 -17.05 8.91 0.13
C ARG A 180 -18.46 9.48 -0.04
N GLN A 181 -19.03 9.44 -1.24
CA GLN A 181 -20.42 9.86 -1.49
C GLN A 181 -21.43 9.01 -0.70
N HIS A 182 -21.05 7.77 -0.38
CA HIS A 182 -21.86 6.81 0.35
C HIS A 182 -21.49 6.68 1.83
N ALA A 183 -20.69 7.60 2.38
CA ALA A 183 -20.21 7.54 3.77
C ALA A 183 -21.34 7.41 4.81
N SER A 184 -22.48 8.09 4.61
CA SER A 184 -23.64 8.03 5.51
C SER A 184 -24.42 6.71 5.43
N SER A 185 -24.28 5.97 4.34
CA SER A 185 -25.04 4.73 4.09
C SER A 185 -24.35 3.47 4.63
N GLY A 186 -23.06 3.56 4.99
CA GLY A 186 -22.28 2.43 5.48
C GLY A 186 -22.01 1.31 4.45
N MET A 187 -22.35 1.52 3.18
CA MET A 187 -22.24 0.48 2.12
C MET A 187 -20.82 -0.03 1.92
N PHE A 188 -19.82 0.77 2.27
CA PHE A 188 -18.39 0.46 2.13
C PHE A 188 -17.68 0.14 3.45
N GLU A 189 -18.40 0.00 4.58
CA GLU A 189 -17.78 -0.24 5.90
C GLU A 189 -16.83 -1.45 5.91
N THR A 190 -17.24 -2.55 5.27
CA THR A 190 -16.43 -3.77 5.21
C THR A 190 -15.28 -3.71 4.19
N MET A 191 -15.22 -2.68 3.35
CA MET A 191 -14.17 -2.49 2.35
C MET A 191 -12.91 -1.90 2.97
N TRP A 192 -13.05 -0.95 3.91
CA TRP A 192 -11.91 -0.23 4.49
C TRP A 192 -10.86 -1.14 5.16
N PRO A 193 -11.23 -2.16 5.97
CA PRO A 193 -10.25 -3.09 6.51
C PRO A 193 -9.53 -3.90 5.43
N GLU A 194 -10.23 -4.32 4.37
CA GLU A 194 -9.60 -5.04 3.25
C GLU A 194 -8.61 -4.16 2.50
N LEU A 195 -8.92 -2.87 2.32
CA LEU A 195 -8.02 -1.91 1.71
C LEU A 195 -6.76 -1.67 2.54
N ALA A 196 -6.91 -1.49 3.86
CA ALA A 196 -5.76 -1.34 4.76
C ALA A 196 -4.85 -2.57 4.73
N ASN A 197 -5.44 -3.76 4.77
CA ASN A 197 -4.69 -5.01 4.67
C ASN A 197 -3.97 -5.14 3.32
N ALA A 198 -4.61 -4.75 2.21
CA ALA A 198 -3.97 -4.80 0.89
C ALA A 198 -2.75 -3.86 0.80
N PHE A 199 -2.85 -2.64 1.35
CA PHE A 199 -1.70 -1.74 1.43
C PHE A 199 -0.61 -2.29 2.36
N GLU A 200 -0.96 -2.83 3.53
CA GLU A 200 0.03 -3.37 4.45
C GLU A 200 0.77 -4.58 3.86
N ASP A 201 0.03 -5.53 3.28
CA ASP A 201 0.61 -6.73 2.68
C ASP A 201 1.55 -6.39 1.51
N PHE A 202 1.24 -5.33 0.74
CA PHE A 202 2.09 -4.86 -0.35
C PHE A 202 3.33 -4.11 0.14
N LEU A 203 3.13 -3.07 0.94
CA LEU A 203 4.19 -2.17 1.41
C LEU A 203 5.14 -2.85 2.40
N PHE A 204 4.68 -3.89 3.09
CA PHE A 204 5.45 -4.65 4.07
C PHE A 204 5.42 -6.15 3.78
N THR A 205 5.49 -6.51 2.49
CA THR A 205 5.57 -7.90 2.07
C THR A 205 6.69 -8.65 2.79
N LYS A 206 6.45 -9.93 3.07
CA LYS A 206 7.45 -10.83 3.63
C LYS A 206 8.37 -11.43 2.56
N SER A 207 8.02 -11.25 1.28
CA SER A 207 8.84 -11.73 0.17
C SER A 207 10.10 -10.87 -0.01
N THR A 208 11.20 -11.50 -0.36
CA THR A 208 12.46 -10.81 -0.66
C THR A 208 12.63 -10.64 -2.16
N PRO A 209 13.14 -9.49 -2.64
CA PRO A 209 13.52 -9.33 -4.04
C PRO A 209 14.52 -10.43 -4.46
N PRO A 210 14.46 -10.93 -5.71
CA PRO A 210 15.45 -11.86 -6.23
C PRO A 210 16.87 -11.28 -6.20
N ASP A 211 17.88 -12.12 -5.93
CA ASP A 211 19.27 -11.67 -5.75
C ASP A 211 19.88 -11.04 -7.01
N ASN A 212 19.37 -11.41 -8.19
CA ASN A 212 19.81 -10.91 -9.48
C ASN A 212 19.11 -9.61 -9.93
N VAL A 213 18.24 -9.02 -9.09
CA VAL A 213 17.60 -7.75 -9.41
C VAL A 213 18.65 -6.64 -9.44
N SER A 214 18.70 -5.93 -10.57
CA SER A 214 19.57 -4.76 -10.71
C SER A 214 19.13 -3.62 -9.81
N ILE A 215 20.06 -2.74 -9.44
CA ILE A 215 19.79 -1.52 -8.67
C ILE A 215 18.69 -0.67 -9.32
N GLN A 216 18.77 -0.49 -10.63
CA GLN A 216 17.79 0.30 -11.38
C GLN A 216 16.38 -0.31 -11.30
N GLU A 217 16.28 -1.63 -11.35
CA GLU A 217 14.98 -2.31 -11.25
C GLU A 217 14.45 -2.29 -9.81
N PHE A 218 15.33 -2.39 -8.81
CA PHE A 218 14.95 -2.19 -7.41
C PHE A 218 14.37 -0.79 -7.18
N GLN A 219 15.02 0.26 -7.69
CA GLN A 219 14.52 1.65 -7.60
C GLN A 219 13.18 1.85 -8.31
N LYS A 220 12.95 1.18 -9.45
CA LYS A 220 11.63 1.20 -10.10
C LYS A 220 10.57 0.51 -9.24
N ASN A 221 10.91 -0.61 -8.61
CA ASN A 221 10.00 -1.30 -7.70
C ASN A 221 9.69 -0.45 -6.47
N GLU A 222 10.67 0.29 -5.95
CA GLU A 222 10.47 1.28 -4.89
C GLU A 222 9.58 2.45 -5.34
N ALA A 223 9.75 2.96 -6.56
CA ALA A 223 8.90 4.01 -7.10
C ALA A 223 7.41 3.61 -7.10
N ILE A 224 7.11 2.33 -7.32
CA ILE A 224 5.74 1.80 -7.23
C ILE A 224 5.24 1.79 -5.77
N ASP A 225 6.11 1.52 -4.79
CA ASP A 225 5.75 1.65 -3.36
C ASP A 225 5.40 3.11 -3.02
N VAL A 226 6.17 4.06 -3.57
CA VAL A 226 5.94 5.50 -3.42
C VAL A 226 4.59 5.93 -4.02
N GLU A 227 4.19 5.40 -5.19
CA GLU A 227 2.87 5.69 -5.79
C GLU A 227 1.70 5.35 -4.84
N VAL A 228 1.81 4.26 -4.06
CA VAL A 228 0.79 3.89 -3.07
C VAL A 228 0.74 4.92 -1.93
N VAL A 229 1.89 5.38 -1.45
CA VAL A 229 1.95 6.43 -0.41
C VAL A 229 1.39 7.75 -0.95
N GLN A 230 1.65 8.08 -2.21
CA GLN A 230 1.08 9.26 -2.87
C GLN A 230 -0.44 9.17 -3.00
N LEU A 231 -1.01 8.00 -3.32
CA LEU A 231 -2.46 7.80 -3.27
C LEU A 231 -3.00 8.05 -1.85
N ILE A 232 -2.32 7.55 -0.82
CA ILE A 232 -2.71 7.78 0.58
C ILE A 232 -2.72 9.29 0.90
N SER A 233 -1.67 10.01 0.52
CA SER A 233 -1.53 11.44 0.82
C SER A 233 -2.47 12.34 0.02
N THR A 234 -2.93 11.92 -1.16
CA THR A 234 -3.76 12.73 -2.06
C THR A 234 -5.24 12.36 -2.06
N GLU A 235 -5.56 11.07 -1.94
CA GLU A 235 -6.93 10.55 -2.10
C GLU A 235 -7.56 9.99 -0.83
N ILE A 236 -6.77 9.78 0.24
CA ILE A 236 -7.28 9.20 1.50
C ILE A 236 -7.25 10.23 2.61
N LEU A 237 -6.06 10.66 3.03
CA LEU A 237 -5.90 11.52 4.21
C LEU A 237 -6.59 12.90 4.07
N PRO A 238 -6.60 13.58 2.91
CA PRO A 238 -7.35 14.82 2.75
C PRO A 238 -8.85 14.69 2.94
N PHE A 239 -9.40 13.48 2.79
CA PHE A 239 -10.83 13.21 2.86
C PHE A 239 -11.22 12.43 4.11
N ALA A 240 -10.38 12.47 5.13
CA ALA A 240 -10.54 11.64 6.31
C ALA A 240 -11.87 11.82 7.06
N ASN A 241 -12.57 12.94 6.87
CA ASN A 241 -13.90 13.21 7.41
C ASN A 241 -15.01 12.29 6.84
N PHE A 242 -14.76 11.67 5.69
CA PHE A 242 -15.73 10.82 4.98
C PHE A 242 -15.37 9.33 5.01
N ILE A 243 -14.40 8.95 5.83
CA ILE A 243 -13.91 7.56 5.96
C ILE A 243 -13.80 7.17 7.44
N PRO A 244 -13.82 5.86 7.78
CA PRO A 244 -13.80 5.42 9.16
C PRO A 244 -12.51 5.80 9.91
N LYS A 245 -12.65 6.20 11.17
CA LYS A 245 -11.51 6.59 12.02
C LYS A 245 -10.52 5.46 12.25
N ASP A 246 -11.01 4.23 12.40
CA ASP A 246 -10.16 3.06 12.60
C ASP A 246 -9.25 2.82 11.38
N PHE A 247 -9.80 2.99 10.17
CA PHE A 247 -9.03 2.90 8.93
C PHE A 247 -7.95 3.99 8.87
N VAL A 248 -8.30 5.24 9.20
CA VAL A 248 -7.31 6.34 9.28
C VAL A 248 -6.20 6.03 10.27
N GLY A 249 -6.54 5.46 11.44
CA GLY A 249 -5.55 5.04 12.43
C GLY A 249 -4.61 3.93 11.93
N GLN A 250 -5.12 2.98 11.15
CA GLN A 250 -4.29 1.94 10.50
C GLN A 250 -3.35 2.54 9.46
N ILE A 251 -3.83 3.48 8.64
CA ILE A 251 -3.00 4.21 7.67
C ILE A 251 -1.88 4.99 8.37
N MET A 252 -2.18 5.69 9.47
CA MET A 252 -1.15 6.40 10.25
C MET A 252 -0.10 5.44 10.83
N THR A 253 -0.55 4.30 11.35
CA THR A 253 0.36 3.26 11.85
C THR A 253 1.25 2.71 10.74
N MET A 254 0.69 2.54 9.55
CA MET A 254 1.40 2.04 8.37
C MET A 254 2.44 3.03 7.86
N LEU A 255 2.08 4.31 7.74
CA LEU A 255 3.02 5.38 7.38
C LEU A 255 4.16 5.46 8.40
N ASN A 256 3.86 5.35 9.70
CA ASN A 256 4.90 5.28 10.73
C ASN A 256 5.88 4.13 10.48
N LYS A 257 5.33 2.92 10.29
CA LYS A 257 6.10 1.70 10.06
C LYS A 257 6.99 1.83 8.82
N GLY A 258 6.44 2.38 7.73
CA GLY A 258 7.15 2.60 6.46
C GLY A 258 8.28 3.60 6.59
N SER A 259 8.02 4.63 7.38
CA SER A 259 9.00 5.64 7.70
C SER A 259 10.16 5.08 8.57
N ILE A 260 9.95 4.01 9.35
CA ILE A 260 11.02 3.38 10.18
C ILE A 260 11.79 2.28 9.42
N HIS A 261 11.20 1.62 8.42
CA HIS A 261 11.67 0.34 7.86
C HIS A 261 12.85 0.40 6.87
N SER A 262 13.74 1.38 7.00
CA SER A 262 15.03 1.40 6.29
C SER A 262 16.10 0.56 7.00
N GLN A 263 15.79 -0.65 7.48
CA GLN A 263 16.82 -1.52 8.10
C GLN A 263 16.64 -2.99 7.70
N SER A 264 17.60 -3.51 6.93
CA SER A 264 17.86 -4.94 6.79
C SER A 264 19.01 -5.34 7.71
N SER A 265 18.92 -6.50 8.37
CA SER A 265 19.91 -7.03 9.33
C SER A 265 21.03 -7.84 8.66
N SER A 266 21.43 -7.51 7.43
CA SER A 266 22.55 -8.17 6.74
C SER A 266 23.85 -7.37 6.91
N PHE A 267 25.01 -8.01 6.72
CA PHE A 267 26.33 -7.51 7.17
C PHE A 267 27.26 -6.97 6.06
N THR A 268 26.80 -6.81 4.80
CA THR A 268 27.63 -6.29 3.68
C THR A 268 27.27 -4.86 3.25
N GLU A 269 28.07 -3.89 3.72
CA GLU A 269 27.88 -2.43 3.65
C GLU A 269 27.56 -1.85 2.25
N ALA A 270 28.13 -2.40 1.16
CA ALA A 270 27.98 -1.85 -0.18
C ALA A 270 26.68 -2.25 -0.93
N GLU A 271 26.05 -3.36 -0.54
CA GLU A 271 24.76 -3.81 -1.11
C GLU A 271 23.57 -3.40 -0.24
N ILE A 272 23.81 -3.17 1.06
CA ILE A 272 22.81 -2.67 2.01
C ILE A 272 22.44 -1.22 1.67
N ASP A 273 23.41 -0.37 1.32
CA ASP A 273 23.18 1.05 1.07
C ASP A 273 22.16 1.28 -0.08
N VAL A 274 22.13 0.37 -1.05
CA VAL A 274 21.36 0.51 -2.30
C VAL A 274 20.02 -0.27 -2.31
N ARG A 275 19.84 -1.26 -1.43
CA ARG A 275 18.60 -2.06 -1.31
C ARG A 275 17.66 -1.57 -0.22
N MET A 276 17.92 -0.39 0.33
CA MET A 276 17.04 0.26 1.31
C MET A 276 16.01 1.11 0.57
N ARG A 277 14.74 1.03 0.99
CA ARG A 277 13.67 1.82 0.38
C ARG A 277 13.67 3.25 0.95
N GLU A 278 14.73 3.99 0.69
CA GLU A 278 14.99 5.33 1.24
C GLU A 278 13.93 6.35 0.79
N GLU A 279 13.61 6.41 -0.51
CA GLU A 279 12.62 7.34 -1.03
C GLU A 279 11.22 6.99 -0.49
N PHE A 280 10.89 5.70 -0.40
CA PHE A 280 9.66 5.26 0.25
C PHE A 280 9.57 5.72 1.72
N SER A 281 10.64 5.52 2.50
CA SER A 281 10.70 5.93 3.92
C SER A 281 10.55 7.45 4.07
N LYS A 282 11.25 8.20 3.22
CA LYS A 282 11.18 9.66 3.14
C LYS A 282 9.77 10.13 2.81
N VAL A 283 9.12 9.60 1.79
CA VAL A 283 7.75 10.00 1.41
C VAL A 283 6.73 9.63 2.50
N CYS A 284 6.89 8.49 3.18
CA CYS A 284 6.07 8.14 4.34
C CYS A 284 6.20 9.19 5.45
N PHE A 285 7.42 9.64 5.73
CA PHE A 285 7.68 10.66 6.74
C PHE A 285 7.18 12.05 6.34
N GLU A 286 7.44 12.49 5.13
CA GLU A 286 6.94 13.76 4.60
C GLU A 286 5.41 13.81 4.66
N THR A 287 4.75 12.69 4.34
CA THR A 287 3.30 12.56 4.47
C THR A 287 2.86 12.70 5.94
N LEU A 288 3.51 12.02 6.89
CA LEU A 288 3.21 12.19 8.32
C LEU A 288 3.38 13.65 8.76
N LEU A 289 4.46 14.31 8.32
CA LEU A 289 4.74 15.70 8.62
C LEU A 289 3.66 16.62 8.06
N GLN A 290 3.28 16.44 6.79
CA GLN A 290 2.26 17.22 6.11
C GLN A 290 0.91 17.18 6.85
N PHE A 291 0.49 16.00 7.29
CA PHE A 291 -0.79 15.84 8.00
C PHE A 291 -0.70 16.13 9.51
N SER A 292 0.50 16.19 10.08
CA SER A 292 0.72 16.67 11.45
C SER A 292 0.46 18.17 11.59
N PHE A 293 0.83 18.97 10.57
CA PHE A 293 0.74 20.44 10.60
C PHE A 293 -0.24 21.05 9.60
N SER A 294 -1.27 20.31 9.19
CA SER A 294 -2.27 20.88 8.30
C SER A 294 -2.96 22.07 8.98
N ASN A 295 -2.62 23.29 8.56
CA ASN A 295 -3.11 24.57 9.10
C ASN A 295 -4.63 24.80 8.91
N LYS A 296 -5.34 23.81 8.35
CA LYS A 296 -6.79 23.80 8.16
C LYS A 296 -7.41 22.78 9.12
N VAL A 297 -7.23 22.95 10.43
CA VAL A 297 -8.04 22.21 11.42
C VAL A 297 -9.42 22.86 11.46
N SER A 298 -10.21 22.60 10.44
CA SER A 298 -11.59 23.07 10.31
C SER A 298 -12.56 22.14 11.01
N THR A 299 -12.16 20.88 11.23
CA THR A 299 -13.02 19.82 11.75
C THR A 299 -12.37 19.04 12.91
N PRO A 300 -13.14 18.50 13.87
CA PRO A 300 -12.62 17.69 14.96
C PRO A 300 -11.81 16.45 14.53
N GLN A 301 -12.10 15.95 13.32
CA GLN A 301 -11.47 14.75 12.77
C GLN A 301 -10.13 15.07 12.06
N GLU A 302 -9.98 16.25 11.43
CA GLU A 302 -8.66 16.79 11.06
C GLU A 302 -7.76 16.99 12.29
N GLY A 303 -8.33 17.49 13.39
CA GLY A 303 -7.60 17.63 14.65
C GLY A 303 -7.18 16.28 15.25
N TYR A 304 -8.01 15.25 15.09
CA TYR A 304 -7.66 13.88 15.50
C TYR A 304 -6.48 13.31 14.69
N ILE A 305 -6.48 13.51 13.37
CA ILE A 305 -5.41 13.10 12.46
C ILE A 305 -4.11 13.80 12.79
N SER A 306 -4.15 15.12 12.95
CA SER A 306 -2.99 15.91 13.34
C SER A 306 -2.39 15.39 14.65
N ARG A 307 -3.21 15.16 15.69
CA ARG A 307 -2.73 14.58 16.96
C ARG A 307 -2.15 13.18 16.81
N MET A 308 -2.79 12.31 16.03
CA MET A 308 -2.25 10.96 15.77
C MET A 308 -0.91 11.04 15.06
N ALA A 309 -0.83 11.82 13.98
CA ALA A 309 0.39 11.99 13.19
C ALA A 309 1.52 12.62 14.03
N LEU A 310 1.21 13.60 14.88
CA LEU A 310 2.14 14.20 15.84
C LEU A 310 2.65 13.19 16.86
N SER A 311 1.76 12.45 17.53
CA SER A 311 2.17 11.45 18.51
C SER A 311 3.05 10.35 17.89
N VAL A 312 2.72 9.97 16.66
CA VAL A 312 3.46 8.99 15.87
C VAL A 312 4.84 9.53 15.50
N LEU A 313 4.90 10.76 14.97
CA LEU A 313 6.14 11.45 14.58
C LEU A 313 7.07 11.62 15.78
N LEU A 314 6.55 12.10 16.90
CA LEU A 314 7.30 12.30 18.15
C LEU A 314 7.91 10.99 18.66
N LYS A 315 7.10 9.91 18.68
CA LYS A 315 7.58 8.59 19.10
C LYS A 315 8.68 8.07 18.17
N ARG A 316 8.50 8.17 16.85
CA ARG A 316 9.54 7.78 15.89
C ARG A 316 10.81 8.58 16.09
N SER A 317 10.70 9.90 16.18
CA SER A 317 11.82 10.80 16.40
C SER A 317 12.62 10.36 17.63
N GLN A 318 11.92 10.02 18.72
CA GLN A 318 12.56 9.51 19.92
C GLN A 318 13.28 8.17 19.70
N ASP A 319 12.65 7.23 18.99
CA ASP A 319 13.23 5.91 18.74
C ASP A 319 14.48 5.98 17.85
N VAL A 320 14.47 6.82 16.80
CA VAL A 320 15.64 7.04 15.92
C VAL A 320 16.80 7.69 16.70
N LEU A 321 16.50 8.73 17.50
CA LEU A 321 17.52 9.41 18.31
C LEU A 321 18.15 8.46 19.33
N ARG A 322 17.35 7.64 20.03
CA ARG A 322 17.86 6.65 21.00
C ARG A 322 18.78 5.63 20.34
N ARG A 323 18.35 5.05 19.20
CA ARG A 323 19.16 4.07 18.46
C ARG A 323 20.49 4.67 18.02
N TYR A 324 20.47 5.89 17.48
CA TYR A 324 21.69 6.57 17.09
C TYR A 324 22.66 6.76 18.26
N VAL A 325 22.15 7.21 19.41
CA VAL A 325 22.96 7.39 20.63
C VAL A 325 23.56 6.07 21.11
N ASP A 326 22.77 4.99 21.09
CA ASP A 326 23.25 3.67 21.49
C ASP A 326 24.30 3.12 20.51
N ASP A 327 24.08 3.27 19.20
CA ASP A 327 25.02 2.88 18.16
C ASP A 327 26.32 3.70 18.26
N GLU A 328 26.25 5.01 18.51
CA GLU A 328 27.44 5.85 18.68
C GLU A 328 28.24 5.43 19.92
N ARG A 329 27.55 5.13 21.03
CA ARG A 329 28.17 4.61 22.27
C ARG A 329 28.90 3.29 22.04
N LEU A 330 28.30 2.38 21.26
CA LEU A 330 28.87 1.07 20.95
C LEU A 330 30.00 1.15 19.90
N SER A 331 29.91 2.10 18.97
CA SER A 331 30.86 2.28 17.86
C SER A 331 32.21 2.87 18.32
N GLY A 332 32.24 3.57 19.45
CA GLY A 332 33.46 4.11 20.05
C GLY A 332 34.11 5.19 19.18
N ARG A 333 35.16 4.85 18.42
CA ARG A 333 35.85 5.78 17.49
C ARG A 333 35.56 5.51 16.02
N CYS A 334 34.83 4.45 15.70
CA CYS A 334 34.47 4.17 14.32
C CYS A 334 33.33 5.12 13.90
N PRO A 335 33.45 5.81 12.75
CA PRO A 335 32.34 6.62 12.25
C PRO A 335 31.13 5.71 11.96
N LEU A 336 29.95 6.17 12.38
CA LEU A 336 28.69 5.49 12.05
C LEU A 336 28.42 5.55 10.54
N PRO A 337 27.66 4.59 9.98
CA PRO A 337 27.27 4.60 8.58
C PRO A 337 26.62 5.93 8.18
N ARG A 338 26.98 6.45 7.00
CA ARG A 338 26.46 7.74 6.48
C ARG A 338 24.94 7.81 6.50
N GLN A 339 24.26 6.68 6.25
CA GLN A 339 22.81 6.60 6.27
C GLN A 339 22.21 6.92 7.64
N GLN A 340 22.79 6.39 8.72
CA GLN A 340 22.34 6.69 10.08
C GLN A 340 22.52 8.18 10.41
N VAL A 341 23.62 8.78 9.90
CA VAL A 341 23.88 10.22 10.02
C VAL A 341 22.85 11.05 9.24
N THR A 342 22.51 10.66 8.02
CA THR A 342 21.47 11.33 7.22
C THR A 342 20.08 11.22 7.86
N GLU A 343 19.73 10.04 8.38
CA GLU A 343 18.45 9.80 9.04
C GLU A 343 18.28 10.67 10.28
N ILE A 344 19.29 10.75 11.15
CA ILE A 344 19.20 11.60 12.35
C ILE A 344 19.15 13.09 11.98
N ILE A 345 19.89 13.54 10.97
CA ILE A 345 19.81 14.94 10.49
C ILE A 345 18.38 15.26 10.03
N PHE A 346 17.76 14.34 9.29
CA PHE A 346 16.39 14.50 8.82
C PHE A 346 15.38 14.54 9.97
N VAL A 347 15.50 13.63 10.94
CA VAL A 347 14.68 13.62 12.16
C VAL A 347 14.85 14.91 12.97
N LEU A 348 16.08 15.39 13.17
CA LEU A 348 16.35 16.62 13.91
C LEU A 348 15.76 17.85 13.21
N LYS A 349 15.88 17.94 11.88
CA LYS A 349 15.23 19.01 11.08
C LYS A 349 13.71 18.96 11.18
N ALA A 350 13.13 17.77 11.22
CA ALA A 350 11.69 17.61 11.38
C ALA A 350 11.20 17.98 12.78
N ILE A 351 11.95 17.63 13.83
CA ILE A 351 11.68 18.09 15.20
C ILE A 351 11.75 19.62 15.25
N SER A 352 12.76 20.23 14.64
CA SER A 352 12.87 21.70 14.54
C SER A 352 11.62 22.30 13.86
N THR A 353 11.23 21.75 12.71
CA THR A 353 10.03 22.17 11.96
C THR A 353 8.74 21.99 12.80
N LEU A 354 8.63 20.89 13.53
CA LEU A 354 7.54 20.59 14.45
C LEU A 354 7.46 21.65 15.54
N MET A 355 8.57 21.94 16.20
CA MET A 355 8.64 22.92 17.28
C MET A 355 8.28 24.33 16.79
N ASP A 356 8.78 24.73 15.62
CA ASP A 356 8.44 26.01 15.00
C ASP A 356 6.95 26.11 14.65
N SER A 357 6.34 25.00 14.24
CA SER A 357 4.92 24.94 13.89
C SER A 357 4.03 24.99 15.13
N LEU A 358 4.42 24.25 16.19
CA LEU A 358 3.76 24.31 17.50
C LEU A 358 3.83 25.70 18.11
N LYS A 359 4.96 26.41 17.95
CA LYS A 359 5.14 27.79 18.44
C LYS A 359 4.21 28.79 17.75
N LYS A 360 3.91 28.58 16.46
CA LYS A 360 2.99 29.41 15.67
C LYS A 360 1.52 29.08 15.93
N THR A 361 1.24 27.92 16.52
CA THR A 361 -0.12 27.45 16.83
C THR A 361 -0.57 28.05 18.16
N GLN A 362 -1.84 28.47 18.28
CA GLN A 362 -2.35 28.99 19.55
C GLN A 362 -2.28 27.89 20.64
N PRO A 363 -1.85 28.19 21.87
CA PRO A 363 -1.63 27.19 22.93
C PRO A 363 -2.86 26.33 23.26
N GLU A 364 -4.07 26.87 23.03
CA GLU A 364 -5.36 26.20 23.26
C GLU A 364 -5.62 25.04 22.29
N ASN A 365 -4.91 24.99 21.16
CA ASN A 365 -5.06 23.97 20.12
C ASN A 365 -4.06 22.81 20.26
N VAL A 366 -3.11 22.88 21.20
CA VAL A 366 -2.18 21.79 21.50
C VAL A 366 -2.65 21.08 22.76
N ASP A 367 -3.06 19.82 22.64
CA ASP A 367 -3.49 19.02 23.77
C ASP A 367 -2.31 18.71 24.71
N GLY A 368 -2.60 18.58 26.01
CA GLY A 368 -1.57 18.36 27.03
C GLY A 368 -0.74 17.08 26.82
N THR A 369 -1.28 16.06 26.14
CA THR A 369 -0.54 14.84 25.78
C THR A 369 0.51 15.09 24.73
N THR A 370 0.19 15.82 23.64
CA THR A 370 1.18 16.27 22.65
C THR A 370 2.27 17.13 23.30
N TRP A 371 1.88 18.05 24.19
CA TRP A 371 2.83 18.89 24.91
C TRP A 371 3.79 18.07 25.79
N ALA A 372 3.28 17.08 26.52
CA ALA A 372 4.09 16.18 27.34
C ALA A 372 5.06 15.34 26.49
N GLN A 373 4.63 14.86 25.32
CA GLN A 373 5.47 14.10 24.39
C GLN A 373 6.60 14.94 23.79
N VAL A 374 6.32 16.21 23.46
CA VAL A 374 7.36 17.17 23.03
C VAL A 374 8.39 17.36 24.12
N ILE A 375 7.96 17.65 25.36
CA ILE A 375 8.89 17.78 26.51
C ILE A 375 9.69 16.49 26.72
N ALA A 376 9.07 15.32 26.59
CA ALA A 376 9.73 14.03 26.75
C ALA A 376 10.82 13.73 25.70
N LEU A 377 10.88 14.47 24.58
CA LEU A 377 11.99 14.38 23.63
C LEU A 377 13.25 15.09 24.13
N TYR A 378 13.12 16.09 25.00
CA TYR A 378 14.25 16.91 25.44
C TYR A 378 15.42 16.09 26.00
N PRO A 379 15.22 15.12 26.92
CA PRO A 379 16.33 14.32 27.42
C PRO A 379 17.06 13.54 26.32
N THR A 380 16.30 13.00 25.35
CA THR A 380 16.86 12.23 24.23
C THR A 380 17.69 13.11 23.30
N LEU A 381 17.24 14.34 23.03
CA LEU A 381 18.01 15.33 22.26
C LEU A 381 19.30 15.74 22.98
N VAL A 382 19.25 15.91 24.31
CA VAL A 382 20.44 16.24 25.11
C VAL A 382 21.47 15.10 25.06
N GLU A 383 21.05 13.84 25.05
CA GLU A 383 21.96 12.71 24.88
C GLU A 383 22.70 12.72 23.53
N CYS A 384 22.13 13.33 22.48
CA CYS A 384 22.80 13.47 21.18
C CYS A 384 23.93 14.52 21.16
N ILE A 385 24.13 15.31 22.23
CA ILE A 385 25.17 16.37 22.27
C ILE A 385 26.58 15.76 22.23
N THR A 386 26.75 14.52 22.66
CA THR A 386 28.04 13.82 22.59
C THR A 386 28.45 13.43 21.16
N CYS A 387 27.63 13.77 20.17
CA CYS A 387 27.85 13.39 18.78
C CYS A 387 29.10 14.01 18.19
N SER A 388 29.89 13.19 17.49
CA SER A 388 31.13 13.60 16.81
C SER A 388 30.91 14.28 15.44
N SER A 389 29.72 14.17 14.84
CA SER A 389 29.40 14.77 13.55
C SER A 389 29.01 16.25 13.68
N SER A 390 29.66 17.11 12.89
CA SER A 390 29.38 18.55 12.84
C SER A 390 28.01 18.86 12.25
N GLU A 391 27.56 18.06 11.28
CA GLU A 391 26.27 18.21 10.60
C GLU A 391 25.11 17.85 11.55
N VAL A 392 25.26 16.75 12.30
CA VAL A 392 24.32 16.34 13.35
C VAL A 392 24.30 17.39 14.46
N SER A 393 25.46 17.88 14.89
CA SER A 393 25.57 18.94 15.91
C SER A 393 24.83 20.22 15.48
N SER A 394 24.93 20.59 14.20
CA SER A 394 24.20 21.76 13.66
C SER A 394 22.69 21.55 13.69
N ALA A 395 22.21 20.40 13.18
CA ALA A 395 20.79 20.07 13.19
C ALA A 395 20.22 19.93 14.62
N LEU A 396 21.02 19.39 15.54
CA LEU A 396 20.66 19.23 16.95
C LEU A 396 20.51 20.60 17.64
N LYS A 397 21.42 21.53 17.36
CA LYS A 397 21.33 22.90 17.87
C LYS A 397 20.04 23.59 17.42
N GLU A 398 19.66 23.41 16.15
CA GLU A 398 18.40 23.93 15.62
C GLU A 398 17.19 23.27 16.30
N ALA A 399 17.20 21.96 16.52
CA ALA A 399 16.11 21.25 17.20
C ALA A 399 15.97 21.60 18.69
N LEU A 400 17.07 21.83 19.41
CA LEU A 400 17.08 22.18 20.83
C LEU A 400 16.67 23.64 21.09
N GLY A 401 16.98 24.56 20.16
CA GLY A 401 16.74 25.99 20.32
C GLY A 401 15.30 26.35 20.73
N PRO A 402 14.27 25.80 20.05
CA PRO A 402 12.87 26.06 20.37
C PRO A 402 12.42 25.59 21.76
N PHE A 403 13.05 24.59 22.38
CA PHE A 403 12.62 24.05 23.68
C PHE A 403 12.62 25.09 24.80
N LYS A 404 13.43 26.15 24.68
CA LYS A 404 13.42 27.28 25.63
C LYS A 404 12.03 27.93 25.77
N ASP A 405 11.25 27.91 24.69
CA ASP A 405 9.92 28.53 24.63
C ASP A 405 8.82 27.58 25.13
N PHE A 406 9.08 26.25 25.15
CA PHE A 406 8.13 25.21 25.57
C PHE A 406 8.34 24.73 27.02
N MET A 407 9.51 24.98 27.60
CA MET A 407 9.83 24.67 29.01
C MET A 407 9.23 25.70 29.99
N GLN A 408 8.45 26.68 29.49
CA GLN A 408 7.63 27.56 30.32
C GLN A 408 6.23 26.96 30.50
N PRO A 409 5.68 26.90 31.73
CA PRO A 409 4.31 26.43 31.93
C PRO A 409 3.30 27.32 31.18
N PRO A 410 2.19 26.77 30.64
CA PRO A 410 1.16 27.58 30.01
C PRO A 410 0.69 28.64 31.00
N VAL A 411 0.72 29.92 30.61
CA VAL A 411 0.29 31.01 31.48
C VAL A 411 -1.21 30.87 31.69
N SER A 412 -1.62 30.32 32.84
CA SER A 412 -3.02 30.28 33.24
C SER A 412 -3.54 31.71 33.30
N ARG A 413 -4.38 32.11 32.34
CA ARG A 413 -5.17 33.33 32.46
C ARG A 413 -6.15 33.12 33.61
N VAL A 414 -5.74 33.53 34.80
CA VAL A 414 -6.65 33.70 35.93
C VAL A 414 -7.67 34.74 35.47
N GLN A 415 -8.91 34.30 35.19
CA GLN A 415 -10.05 35.21 35.14
C GLN A 415 -10.20 35.77 36.55
N ASN A 416 -9.60 36.93 36.80
CA ASN A 416 -9.97 37.72 37.97
C ASN A 416 -11.44 38.09 37.79
N GLY A 417 -12.30 37.48 38.60
CA GLY A 417 -13.70 37.86 38.69
C GLY A 417 -13.79 39.32 39.12
N GLU A 418 -14.38 40.15 38.28
CA GLU A 418 -14.79 41.50 38.65
C GLU A 418 -15.95 41.36 39.65
N SER A 419 -15.72 41.90 40.86
CA SER A 419 -16.74 42.10 41.90
C SER A 419 -17.48 43.41 41.69
#